data_AF-A0A151ERI1-F1
#
_entry.id   AF-A0A151ERI1-F1
#
_cell.length_a   1.000
_cell.length_b   1.000
_cell.length_c   1.000
_cell.angle_alpha   90.00
_cell.angle_beta   90.00
_cell.angle_gamma   90.00
#
_symmetry.space_group_name_H-M   'P 1'
#
loop_
_entity.id
_entity.type
_entity.pdbx_description
1 polymer ?
#
loop_
_entity_poly.entity_id
_entity_poly.type
_entity_poly.pdbx_seq_one_letter_code
_entity_poly.pdbx_strand_id
1 'polypeptide(L)'
;MSERIYPPEPPFPGPPPPEPPPRCDIDIEAIKFNHDTSSLTSDAMNIRKNKNEDVEIPEWKKGENDPKDSPAAYAIKETENEQITIEAKFTIDPPTIKQAKIKAEGGGILGKIEPTVVEFENGVSKPEYVSFELKNHTIGKNGIVRKDIEWRWKYICYCDIKWRDMRTTKHRIYVVLEEPPSPWMQAVASDKNPWTDALDKACVIASGKKSKLAASTAITKHIYSKYGLAYDIWWGAGHYSSGYGNFDLTAWLNNFVNGKIVNCYDCAASLAALGNVVGCDLTYQFHGPFGYLNIVVPIGRGRCNNPFYGSSGTKPIMGKDDASRTYFGNHAYTKMDRKVFDATMQGDYSRIHHPEPLSVPFWLINRMQNEYERKVIDISTPAEKAADQGTPQPQNMTIR
;
A
#
# COMPACT_ATOMS: atom_id res chain seq x y z
N MET A 1 14.28 -95.53 44.48
CA MET A 1 13.12 -94.64 44.28
C MET A 1 13.68 -93.24 44.11
N SER A 2 13.53 -92.63 42.93
CA SER A 2 14.17 -91.36 42.55
C SER A 2 13.39 -90.16 43.08
N GLU A 3 14.09 -89.21 43.69
CA GLU A 3 13.55 -87.89 44.06
C GLU A 3 13.14 -87.10 42.82
N ARG A 4 11.91 -86.60 42.80
CA ARG A 4 11.44 -85.66 41.78
C ARG A 4 11.90 -84.26 42.13
N ILE A 5 12.84 -83.74 41.36
CA ILE A 5 13.24 -82.33 41.39
C ILE A 5 12.19 -81.54 40.60
N TYR A 6 11.47 -80.64 41.28
CA TYR A 6 10.61 -79.67 40.59
C TYR A 6 11.45 -78.52 40.03
N PRO A 7 11.17 -78.05 38.80
CA PRO A 7 11.87 -76.93 38.22
C PRO A 7 11.55 -75.62 38.98
N PRO A 8 12.50 -74.67 39.04
CA PRO A 8 12.29 -73.38 39.69
C PRO A 8 11.21 -72.58 38.97
N GLU A 9 10.38 -71.87 39.75
CA GLU A 9 9.37 -70.96 39.22
C GLU A 9 10.01 -69.88 38.33
N PRO A 10 9.37 -69.49 37.21
CA PRO A 10 9.87 -68.43 36.37
C PRO A 10 9.85 -67.08 37.12
N PRO A 11 10.87 -66.23 36.93
CA PRO A 11 10.93 -64.92 37.56
C PRO A 11 9.72 -64.07 37.17
N PHE A 12 9.16 -63.34 38.15
CA PHE A 12 8.09 -62.38 37.94
C PHE A 12 8.44 -61.43 36.78
N PRO A 13 7.53 -61.17 35.82
CA PRO A 13 7.76 -60.18 34.79
C PRO A 13 8.02 -58.84 35.47
N GLY A 14 9.16 -58.22 35.17
CA GLY A 14 9.49 -56.88 35.64
C GLY A 14 8.39 -55.87 35.23
N PRO A 15 8.31 -54.72 35.92
CA PRO A 15 7.33 -53.69 35.56
C PRO A 15 7.49 -53.34 34.08
N PRO A 16 6.36 -53.15 33.35
CA PRO A 16 6.41 -52.79 31.94
C PRO A 16 7.26 -51.52 31.77
N PRO A 17 8.01 -51.41 30.66
CA PRO A 17 8.77 -50.20 30.37
C PRO A 17 7.83 -48.99 30.41
N PRO A 18 8.30 -47.83 30.92
CA PRO A 18 7.47 -46.63 30.95
C PRO A 18 6.94 -46.34 29.55
N GLU A 19 5.63 -46.14 29.44
CA GLU A 19 5.00 -45.80 28.17
C GLU A 19 5.71 -44.59 27.57
N PRO A 20 5.99 -44.60 26.24
CA PRO A 20 6.56 -43.43 25.59
C PRO A 20 5.63 -42.24 25.86
N PRO A 21 6.17 -41.04 26.13
CA PRO A 21 5.37 -39.88 26.43
C PRO A 21 4.33 -39.66 25.32
N PRO A 22 3.08 -39.30 25.68
CA PRO A 22 2.00 -39.18 24.72
C PRO A 22 2.41 -38.20 23.62
N ARG A 23 2.39 -38.68 22.38
CA ARG A 23 2.68 -37.84 21.21
C ARG A 23 1.46 -36.96 20.97
N CYS A 24 1.69 -35.65 20.89
CA CYS A 24 0.72 -34.71 20.39
C CYS A 24 0.98 -34.38 18.92
N ASP A 25 -0.10 -34.12 18.19
CA ASP A 25 -0.09 -33.43 16.91
C ASP A 25 -0.74 -32.06 17.10
N ILE A 26 -0.13 -31.01 16.56
CA ILE A 26 -0.64 -29.65 16.67
C ILE A 26 -0.63 -29.05 15.28
N ASP A 27 -1.72 -28.41 14.90
CA ASP A 27 -1.80 -27.65 13.65
C ASP A 27 -2.25 -26.21 13.93
N ILE A 28 -1.90 -25.32 13.01
CA ILE A 28 -2.37 -23.95 13.00
C ILE A 28 -3.57 -23.84 12.07
N GLU A 29 -4.65 -23.27 12.60
CA GLU A 29 -5.94 -23.20 11.89
C GLU A 29 -6.20 -21.82 11.29
N ALA A 30 -5.77 -20.76 11.99
CA ALA A 30 -5.97 -19.38 11.54
C ALA A 30 -4.98 -18.39 12.16
N ILE A 31 -4.72 -17.28 11.47
CA ILE A 31 -3.95 -16.13 11.97
C ILE A 31 -4.74 -14.85 11.70
N LYS A 32 -4.87 -14.00 12.72
CA LYS A 32 -5.33 -12.62 12.61
C LYS A 32 -4.16 -11.66 12.70
N PHE A 33 -4.04 -10.76 11.74
CA PHE A 33 -3.10 -9.64 11.81
C PHE A 33 -3.78 -8.37 12.30
N ASN A 34 -5.03 -8.11 11.93
CA ASN A 34 -5.89 -7.02 12.39
C ASN A 34 -6.94 -7.59 13.35
N HIS A 35 -6.54 -7.80 14.62
CA HIS A 35 -7.41 -8.37 15.65
C HIS A 35 -8.14 -7.30 16.47
N ASP A 36 -7.64 -6.06 16.49
CA ASP A 36 -8.29 -4.87 17.01
C ASP A 36 -8.58 -3.86 15.87
N THR A 37 -9.70 -4.09 15.18
CA THR A 37 -10.17 -3.24 14.08
C THR A 37 -10.48 -1.77 14.46
N SER A 38 -10.41 -1.43 15.75
CA SER A 38 -10.62 -0.08 16.26
C SER A 38 -9.32 0.69 16.54
N SER A 39 -8.16 0.03 16.40
CA SER A 39 -6.83 0.58 16.64
C SER A 39 -5.91 0.41 15.42
N LEU A 40 -4.76 1.10 15.46
CA LEU A 40 -3.70 1.03 14.44
C LEU A 40 -2.31 0.82 15.06
N THR A 41 -2.23 0.69 16.39
CA THR A 41 -0.96 0.77 17.13
C THR A 41 -0.34 -0.60 17.43
N SER A 42 -1.18 -1.57 17.79
CA SER A 42 -0.76 -2.89 18.29
C SER A 42 -0.81 -4.00 17.24
N ASP A 43 -1.37 -3.75 16.07
CA ASP A 43 -1.71 -4.76 15.07
C ASP A 43 -1.87 -4.15 13.66
N ALA A 44 -2.36 -4.93 12.69
CA ALA A 44 -2.47 -4.46 11.30
C ALA A 44 -3.70 -3.57 11.09
N MET A 45 -3.60 -2.62 10.16
CA MET A 45 -4.70 -1.70 9.83
C MET A 45 -5.82 -2.37 9.05
N ASN A 46 -7.02 -1.76 9.08
CA ASN A 46 -8.14 -2.19 8.27
C ASN A 46 -7.81 -2.02 6.78
N ILE A 47 -8.00 -3.09 6.00
CA ILE A 47 -7.76 -3.12 4.56
C ILE A 47 -8.87 -3.89 3.84
N ARG A 48 -8.99 -3.63 2.54
CA ARG A 48 -9.88 -4.34 1.61
C ARG A 48 -9.08 -4.85 0.43
N LYS A 49 -9.60 -5.79 -0.34
CA LYS A 49 -8.93 -6.19 -1.59
C LYS A 49 -9.07 -5.08 -2.63
N ASN A 50 -10.31 -4.63 -2.82
CA ASN A 50 -10.70 -3.59 -3.75
C ASN A 50 -12.08 -3.00 -3.34
N LYS A 51 -12.72 -2.28 -4.27
CA LYS A 51 -14.04 -1.69 -4.08
C LYS A 51 -15.12 -2.69 -3.61
N ASN A 52 -15.11 -3.89 -4.18
CA ASN A 52 -16.21 -4.86 -4.02
C ASN A 52 -15.89 -5.95 -3.01
N GLU A 53 -14.61 -6.15 -2.69
CA GLU A 53 -14.14 -7.29 -1.90
C GLU A 53 -13.41 -6.83 -0.64
N ASP A 54 -13.88 -7.32 0.51
CA ASP A 54 -13.22 -7.15 1.80
C ASP A 54 -12.05 -8.13 1.97
N VAL A 55 -11.14 -7.82 2.90
CA VAL A 55 -10.22 -8.81 3.47
C VAL A 55 -10.92 -9.40 4.69
N GLU A 56 -11.19 -10.70 4.66
CA GLU A 56 -11.82 -11.38 5.80
C GLU A 56 -10.83 -11.51 6.97
N ILE A 57 -11.32 -11.35 8.20
CA ILE A 57 -10.57 -11.65 9.43
C ILE A 57 -11.12 -12.98 9.98
N PRO A 58 -10.28 -13.99 10.28
CA PRO A 58 -8.82 -14.02 10.17
C PRO A 58 -8.33 -13.98 8.71
N GLU A 59 -7.26 -13.21 8.48
CA GLU A 59 -6.67 -13.01 7.15
C GLU A 59 -5.88 -14.22 6.69
N TRP A 60 -5.49 -15.14 7.58
CA TRP A 60 -5.01 -16.45 7.16
C TRP A 60 -5.91 -17.55 7.71
N LYS A 61 -6.35 -18.45 6.84
CA LYS A 61 -7.05 -19.69 7.20
C LYS A 61 -6.34 -20.89 6.62
N LYS A 62 -6.36 -22.00 7.35
CA LYS A 62 -5.80 -23.28 6.88
C LYS A 62 -6.36 -23.65 5.50
N GLY A 63 -5.44 -23.87 4.56
CA GLY A 63 -5.75 -24.12 3.15
C GLY A 63 -5.30 -22.98 2.23
N GLU A 64 -5.09 -21.77 2.76
CA GLU A 64 -4.54 -20.64 2.03
C GLU A 64 -3.02 -20.76 1.89
N ASN A 65 -2.56 -20.67 0.64
CA ASN A 65 -1.15 -20.88 0.30
C ASN A 65 -0.53 -19.72 -0.49
N ASP A 66 -1.34 -18.85 -1.11
CA ASP A 66 -0.84 -17.65 -1.79
C ASP A 66 -0.70 -16.51 -0.76
N PRO A 67 0.47 -15.85 -0.65
CA PRO A 67 0.64 -14.67 0.19
C PRO A 67 -0.46 -13.61 0.00
N LYS A 68 -1.01 -13.46 -1.22
CA LYS A 68 -2.05 -12.48 -1.53
C LYS A 68 -3.38 -12.74 -0.84
N ASP A 69 -3.67 -14.01 -0.55
CA ASP A 69 -4.90 -14.39 0.12
C ASP A 69 -4.82 -14.08 1.62
N SER A 70 -3.61 -13.85 2.13
CA SER A 70 -3.36 -13.40 3.50
C SER A 70 -2.58 -12.08 3.58
N PRO A 71 -3.23 -10.96 3.24
CA PRO A 71 -2.63 -9.65 3.31
C PRO A 71 -2.75 -9.03 4.70
N ALA A 72 -1.73 -8.27 5.10
CA ALA A 72 -1.76 -7.43 6.29
C ALA A 72 -0.95 -6.15 6.03
N ALA A 73 -1.31 -5.05 6.69
CA ALA A 73 -0.65 -3.78 6.47
C ALA A 73 -0.38 -3.04 7.78
N TYR A 74 0.81 -2.45 7.92
CA TYR A 74 1.24 -1.76 9.13
C TYR A 74 1.68 -0.33 8.80
N ALA A 75 1.27 0.62 9.63
CA ALA A 75 1.62 2.02 9.48
C ALA A 75 2.78 2.38 10.42
N ILE A 76 3.89 2.90 9.87
CA ILE A 76 5.15 3.07 10.62
C ILE A 76 4.94 3.97 11.81
N LYS A 77 4.33 5.15 11.61
CA LYS A 77 4.15 6.14 12.66
C LYS A 77 3.30 5.62 13.82
N GLU A 78 2.23 4.89 13.54
CA GLU A 78 1.27 4.40 14.51
C GLU A 78 1.80 3.19 15.28
N THR A 79 2.68 2.39 14.64
CA THR A 79 3.29 1.20 15.26
C THR A 79 4.68 1.45 15.84
N GLU A 80 5.23 2.67 15.70
CA GLU A 80 6.56 3.01 16.19
C GLU A 80 6.58 3.04 17.72
N ASN A 81 7.48 2.25 18.32
CA ASN A 81 7.62 2.05 19.76
C ASN A 81 6.43 1.33 20.44
N GLU A 82 5.52 0.77 19.66
CA GLU A 82 4.38 0.01 20.17
C GLU A 82 4.67 -1.49 20.20
N GLN A 83 3.95 -2.18 21.08
CA GLN A 83 4.01 -3.65 21.15
C GLN A 83 3.09 -4.25 20.08
N ILE A 84 3.69 -4.68 18.97
CA ILE A 84 2.94 -5.28 17.87
C ILE A 84 2.68 -6.76 18.15
N THR A 85 1.44 -7.19 17.90
CA THR A 85 0.97 -8.55 18.15
C THR A 85 0.20 -9.11 16.95
N ILE A 86 0.09 -10.43 16.90
CA ILE A 86 -0.88 -11.17 16.07
C ILE A 86 -1.67 -12.10 16.97
N GLU A 87 -2.81 -12.59 16.51
CA GLU A 87 -3.49 -13.71 17.16
C GLU A 87 -3.47 -14.95 16.27
N ALA A 88 -3.25 -16.13 16.86
CA ALA A 88 -3.32 -17.40 16.12
C ALA A 88 -4.13 -18.45 16.86
N LYS A 89 -4.87 -19.26 16.09
CA LYS A 89 -5.68 -20.37 16.58
C LYS A 89 -5.00 -21.71 16.25
N PHE A 90 -4.95 -22.60 17.23
CA PHE A 90 -4.34 -23.92 17.08
C PHE A 90 -5.30 -25.03 17.49
N THR A 91 -5.08 -26.21 16.92
CA THR A 91 -5.71 -27.47 17.33
C THR A 91 -4.66 -28.42 17.87
N ILE A 92 -5.05 -29.31 18.79
CA ILE A 92 -4.19 -30.36 19.35
C ILE A 92 -4.92 -31.70 19.42
N ASP A 93 -4.21 -32.78 19.07
CA ASP A 93 -4.65 -34.16 19.24
C ASP A 93 -3.56 -34.98 19.98
N PRO A 94 -3.90 -35.81 20.97
CA PRO A 94 -5.21 -35.97 21.59
C PRO A 94 -5.63 -34.75 22.45
N PRO A 95 -6.94 -34.48 22.61
CA PRO A 95 -7.46 -33.33 23.37
C PRO A 95 -7.22 -33.42 24.90
N THR A 96 -6.67 -34.55 25.35
CA THR A 96 -6.22 -34.75 26.74
C THR A 96 -4.97 -33.94 27.06
N ILE A 97 -4.17 -33.56 26.05
CA ILE A 97 -2.97 -32.73 26.23
C ILE A 97 -3.41 -31.27 26.34
N LYS A 98 -2.98 -30.61 27.42
CA LYS A 98 -3.47 -29.27 27.80
C LYS A 98 -2.49 -28.15 27.52
N GLN A 99 -1.24 -28.45 27.20
CA GLN A 99 -0.22 -27.43 26.98
C GLN A 99 0.80 -27.88 25.95
N ALA A 100 1.31 -26.94 25.17
CA ALA A 100 2.46 -27.12 24.29
C ALA A 100 3.25 -25.82 24.17
N LYS A 101 4.53 -25.91 23.77
CA LYS A 101 5.30 -24.71 23.38
C LYS A 101 5.25 -24.56 21.88
N ILE A 102 4.92 -23.37 21.39
CA ILE A 102 4.81 -23.05 19.96
C ILE A 102 5.76 -21.90 19.63
N LYS A 103 6.38 -21.95 18.46
CA LYS A 103 7.19 -20.85 17.90
C LYS A 103 7.03 -20.80 16.38
N ALA A 104 7.51 -19.72 15.76
CA ALA A 104 7.66 -19.64 14.32
C ALA A 104 9.05 -19.13 13.92
N GLU A 105 9.69 -19.79 12.97
CA GLU A 105 10.95 -19.35 12.37
C GLU A 105 10.68 -18.61 11.06
N GLY A 106 11.53 -17.65 10.68
CA GLY A 106 11.33 -16.84 9.48
C GLY A 106 10.60 -15.53 9.79
N GLY A 107 9.50 -15.27 9.08
CA GLY A 107 8.62 -14.11 9.28
C GLY A 107 9.03 -12.83 8.58
N GLY A 108 10.20 -12.82 7.94
CA GLY A 108 10.69 -11.67 7.18
C GLY A 108 10.65 -10.37 8.00
N ILE A 109 9.82 -9.42 7.58
CA ILE A 109 9.68 -8.12 8.26
C ILE A 109 8.98 -8.22 9.62
N LEU A 110 8.12 -9.22 9.84
CA LEU A 110 7.45 -9.46 11.12
C LEU A 110 8.33 -10.25 12.10
N GLY A 111 9.43 -10.82 11.61
CA GLY A 111 10.42 -11.53 12.43
C GLY A 111 9.93 -12.89 12.93
N LYS A 112 10.83 -13.60 13.62
CA LYS A 112 10.51 -14.87 14.25
C LYS A 112 9.61 -14.64 15.48
N ILE A 113 8.75 -15.62 15.77
CA ILE A 113 7.94 -15.67 16.98
C ILE A 113 8.71 -16.50 18.01
N GLU A 114 8.94 -15.93 19.19
CA GLU A 114 9.65 -16.63 20.27
C GLU A 114 8.79 -17.79 20.83
N PRO A 115 9.42 -18.80 21.46
CA PRO A 115 8.68 -19.88 22.11
C PRO A 115 7.68 -19.37 23.15
N THR A 116 6.41 -19.66 22.94
CA THR A 116 5.29 -19.31 23.83
C THR A 116 4.58 -20.59 24.27
N VAL A 117 4.21 -20.68 25.55
CA VAL A 117 3.36 -21.76 26.06
C VAL A 117 1.92 -21.46 25.65
N VAL A 118 1.30 -22.38 24.92
CA VAL A 118 -0.10 -22.33 24.54
C VAL A 118 -0.85 -23.37 25.34
N GLU A 119 -1.93 -22.95 26.00
CA GLU A 119 -2.86 -23.83 26.68
C GLU A 119 -3.95 -24.29 25.71
N PHE A 120 -4.51 -25.48 25.98
CA PHE A 120 -5.54 -26.10 25.16
C PHE A 120 -6.68 -26.61 26.02
N GLU A 121 -7.90 -26.41 25.54
CA GLU A 121 -9.13 -26.92 26.11
C GLU A 121 -9.95 -27.59 25.00
N ASN A 122 -10.39 -28.83 25.22
CA ASN A 122 -11.15 -29.62 24.25
C ASN A 122 -10.53 -29.69 22.84
N GLY A 123 -9.20 -29.75 22.75
CA GLY A 123 -8.47 -29.87 21.48
C GLY A 123 -8.24 -28.56 20.73
N VAL A 124 -8.60 -27.40 21.31
CA VAL A 124 -8.39 -26.07 20.72
C VAL A 124 -7.60 -25.19 21.69
N SER A 125 -6.82 -24.25 21.18
CA SER A 125 -6.10 -23.28 22.02
C SER A 125 -7.04 -22.51 22.96
N LYS A 126 -6.52 -22.12 24.13
CA LYS A 126 -7.21 -21.31 25.14
C LYS A 126 -6.35 -20.10 25.53
N PRO A 127 -6.80 -18.85 25.32
CA PRO A 127 -7.99 -18.46 24.53
C PRO A 127 -7.97 -19.04 23.10
N GLU A 128 -9.14 -19.11 22.44
CA GLU A 128 -9.27 -19.69 21.10
C GLU A 128 -8.26 -19.07 20.11
N TYR A 129 -8.06 -17.76 20.23
CA TYR A 129 -7.04 -16.99 19.55
C TYR A 129 -5.99 -16.54 20.56
N VAL A 130 -4.78 -17.06 20.44
CA VAL A 130 -3.66 -16.77 21.34
C VAL A 130 -2.84 -15.63 20.77
N SER A 131 -2.58 -14.61 21.59
CA SER A 131 -1.77 -13.45 21.20
C SER A 131 -0.27 -13.79 21.21
N PHE A 132 0.44 -13.40 20.16
CA PHE A 132 1.90 -13.49 20.04
C PHE A 132 2.49 -12.12 19.77
N GLU A 133 3.44 -11.72 20.61
CA GLU A 133 4.21 -10.50 20.42
C GLU A 133 5.28 -10.68 19.34
N LEU A 134 5.33 -9.75 18.39
CA LEU A 134 6.29 -9.73 17.29
C LEU A 134 7.61 -9.07 17.68
N LYS A 135 8.27 -9.52 18.75
CA LYS A 135 9.51 -8.92 19.31
C LYS A 135 10.65 -8.71 18.32
N ASN A 136 10.68 -9.51 17.26
CA ASN A 136 11.76 -9.54 16.27
C ASN A 136 11.39 -8.80 14.97
N HIS A 137 10.28 -8.06 14.95
CA HIS A 137 9.86 -7.31 13.77
C HIS A 137 10.88 -6.21 13.40
N THR A 138 10.85 -5.82 12.14
CA THR A 138 11.65 -4.72 11.58
C THR A 138 10.76 -3.77 10.78
N ILE A 139 9.49 -3.65 11.18
CA ILE A 139 8.54 -2.68 10.61
C ILE A 139 9.16 -1.28 10.74
N GLY A 140 9.03 -0.48 9.67
CA GLY A 140 9.64 0.85 9.57
C GLY A 140 11.14 0.91 9.29
N LYS A 141 11.91 -0.15 9.57
CA LYS A 141 13.38 -0.15 9.37
C LYS A 141 13.79 0.23 7.94
N ASN A 142 13.05 -0.25 6.94
CA ASN A 142 13.33 -0.02 5.52
C ASN A 142 12.38 0.99 4.86
N GLY A 143 11.52 1.67 5.61
CA GLY A 143 10.47 2.53 5.05
C GLY A 143 9.35 1.73 4.38
N ILE A 144 8.68 2.34 3.41
CA ILE A 144 7.58 1.73 2.66
C ILE A 144 8.06 0.44 1.98
N VAL A 145 7.30 -0.64 2.13
CA VAL A 145 7.59 -1.91 1.46
C VAL A 145 6.33 -2.73 1.21
N ARG A 146 6.35 -3.53 0.15
CA ARG A 146 5.52 -4.72 -0.01
C ARG A 146 6.42 -5.94 0.01
N LYS A 147 6.15 -6.91 0.89
CA LYS A 147 6.94 -8.13 0.98
C LYS A 147 6.09 -9.33 1.31
N ASP A 148 6.30 -10.40 0.56
CA ASP A 148 5.76 -11.70 0.91
C ASP A 148 6.71 -12.36 1.92
N ILE A 149 6.16 -12.91 3.01
CA ILE A 149 6.90 -13.57 4.08
C ILE A 149 6.43 -15.00 4.26
N GLU A 150 7.25 -15.81 4.94
CA GLU A 150 6.88 -17.16 5.34
C GLU A 150 7.22 -17.39 6.81
N TRP A 151 6.30 -18.01 7.55
CA TRP A 151 6.56 -18.53 8.88
C TRP A 151 6.55 -20.05 8.84
N ARG A 152 7.60 -20.67 9.39
CA ARG A 152 7.67 -22.12 9.62
C ARG A 152 7.36 -22.37 11.08
N TRP A 153 6.14 -22.82 11.34
CA TRP A 153 5.64 -23.08 12.68
C TRP A 153 6.20 -24.38 13.22
N LYS A 154 6.57 -24.35 14.51
CA LYS A 154 7.11 -25.50 15.23
C LYS A 154 6.50 -25.60 16.61
N TYR A 155 6.43 -26.81 17.14
CA TYR A 155 5.91 -27.07 18.46
C TYR A 155 6.73 -28.10 19.25
N ILE A 156 6.56 -28.09 20.57
CA ILE A 156 7.02 -29.12 21.51
C ILE A 156 5.79 -29.57 22.31
N CYS A 157 5.51 -30.87 22.30
CA CYS A 157 4.46 -31.48 23.12
C CYS A 157 4.80 -31.43 24.62
N TYR A 158 3.76 -31.53 25.45
CA TYR A 158 3.93 -31.73 26.89
C TYR A 158 4.90 -32.89 27.18
N CYS A 159 5.90 -32.65 28.02
CA CYS A 159 6.99 -33.59 28.37
C CYS A 159 7.96 -34.00 27.24
N ASP A 160 7.88 -33.41 26.04
CA ASP A 160 8.91 -33.55 25.01
C ASP A 160 9.96 -32.42 25.13
N ILE A 161 11.12 -32.61 24.51
CA ILE A 161 12.21 -31.63 24.43
C ILE A 161 12.58 -31.27 22.99
N LYS A 162 12.04 -32.00 21.99
CA LYS A 162 12.37 -31.80 20.57
C LYS A 162 11.31 -30.97 19.85
N TRP A 163 11.75 -29.93 19.15
CA TRP A 163 10.91 -29.18 18.23
C TRP A 163 10.51 -30.04 17.04
N ARG A 164 9.21 -30.02 16.71
CA ARG A 164 8.61 -30.66 15.54
C ARG A 164 8.08 -29.60 14.60
N ASP A 165 8.12 -29.89 13.31
CA ASP A 165 7.50 -29.02 12.29
C ASP A 165 5.98 -29.19 12.32
N MET A 166 5.27 -28.07 12.16
CA MET A 166 3.81 -28.02 12.06
C MET A 166 3.40 -27.71 10.62
N ARG A 167 3.46 -26.44 10.24
CA ARG A 167 3.00 -25.92 8.95
C ARG A 167 3.82 -24.70 8.57
N THR A 168 3.89 -24.43 7.28
CA THR A 168 4.39 -23.16 6.76
C THR A 168 3.21 -22.28 6.36
N THR A 169 3.15 -21.06 6.84
CA THR A 169 2.15 -20.06 6.44
C THR A 169 2.83 -18.96 5.61
N LYS A 170 2.10 -18.38 4.66
CA LYS A 170 2.60 -17.34 3.76
C LYS A 170 1.69 -16.13 3.77
N HIS A 171 2.28 -14.94 3.76
CA HIS A 171 1.52 -13.69 3.96
C HIS A 171 2.11 -12.55 3.13
N ARG A 172 1.24 -11.66 2.65
CA ARG A 172 1.64 -10.41 2.00
C ARG A 172 1.59 -9.26 2.99
N ILE A 173 2.75 -8.71 3.31
CA ILE A 173 2.89 -7.61 4.26
C ILE A 173 3.15 -6.30 3.54
N TYR A 174 2.33 -5.30 3.83
CA TYR A 174 2.54 -3.92 3.44
C TYR A 174 3.02 -3.11 4.64
N VAL A 175 3.95 -2.20 4.41
CA VAL A 175 4.35 -1.18 5.38
C VAL A 175 4.21 0.18 4.72
N VAL A 176 3.48 1.09 5.36
CA VAL A 176 3.18 2.45 4.91
C VAL A 176 3.71 3.49 5.91
N LEU A 177 3.79 4.77 5.54
CA LEU A 177 4.42 5.78 6.41
C LEU A 177 3.60 6.06 7.66
N GLU A 178 2.30 6.21 7.49
CA GLU A 178 1.35 6.53 8.55
C GLU A 178 -0.07 6.15 8.10
N GLU A 179 -1.06 6.36 8.97
CA GLU A 179 -2.47 6.18 8.66
C GLU A 179 -2.82 6.82 7.31
N PRO A 180 -3.35 6.06 6.34
CA PRO A 180 -3.70 6.59 5.02
C PRO A 180 -4.75 7.71 5.08
N PRO A 181 -4.42 8.95 4.68
CA PRO A 181 -5.39 10.04 4.65
C PRO A 181 -6.37 9.90 3.47
N SER A 182 -7.37 10.79 3.42
CA SER A 182 -8.36 10.90 2.34
C SER A 182 -7.70 10.75 0.96
N PRO A 183 -8.24 9.90 0.05
CA PRO A 183 -9.61 9.40 0.00
C PRO A 183 -9.84 8.18 0.89
N TRP A 184 -8.78 7.67 1.52
CA TRP A 184 -8.81 6.52 2.40
C TRP A 184 -9.28 6.92 3.79
N MET A 185 -9.67 5.92 4.57
CA MET A 185 -9.92 6.07 5.99
C MET A 185 -9.59 4.78 6.74
N GLN A 186 -9.51 4.87 8.06
CA GLN A 186 -9.51 3.71 8.94
C GLN A 186 -10.82 3.67 9.72
N ALA A 187 -11.69 2.74 9.37
CA ALA A 187 -12.90 2.45 10.12
C ALA A 187 -13.35 1.01 9.91
N VAL A 188 -13.99 0.45 10.93
CA VAL A 188 -14.56 -0.90 10.89
C VAL A 188 -15.52 -1.02 9.70
N ALA A 189 -15.27 -2.01 8.84
CA ALA A 189 -16.10 -2.33 7.66
C ALA A 189 -16.37 -1.17 6.69
N SER A 190 -15.47 -0.19 6.61
CA SER A 190 -15.61 0.94 5.68
C SER A 190 -15.23 0.57 4.24
N ASP A 191 -16.01 1.02 3.26
CA ASP A 191 -15.72 0.93 1.82
C ASP A 191 -14.51 1.78 1.37
N LYS A 192 -14.07 2.70 2.24
CA LYS A 192 -12.90 3.57 2.03
C LYS A 192 -11.64 3.08 2.74
N ASN A 193 -11.66 1.91 3.37
CA ASN A 193 -10.43 1.29 3.86
C ASN A 193 -9.44 1.06 2.69
N PRO A 194 -8.12 1.23 2.91
CA PRO A 194 -7.08 1.01 1.90
C PRO A 194 -7.22 -0.30 1.13
N TRP A 195 -7.11 -0.23 -0.19
CA TRP A 195 -7.18 -1.41 -1.06
C TRP A 195 -5.82 -2.06 -1.22
N THR A 196 -5.75 -3.40 -1.13
CA THR A 196 -4.53 -4.15 -1.43
C THR A 196 -4.10 -3.95 -2.88
N ASP A 197 -5.03 -3.79 -3.82
CA ASP A 197 -4.71 -3.51 -5.22
C ASP A 197 -3.97 -2.17 -5.39
N ALA A 198 -4.33 -1.16 -4.58
CA ALA A 198 -3.65 0.12 -4.57
C ALA A 198 -2.28 0.03 -3.87
N LEU A 199 -2.22 -0.65 -2.72
CA LEU A 199 -0.98 -0.92 -1.98
C LEU A 199 0.03 -1.72 -2.83
N ASP A 200 -0.43 -2.69 -3.61
CA ASP A 200 0.38 -3.50 -4.51
C ASP A 200 1.12 -2.66 -5.57
N LYS A 201 0.55 -1.51 -5.95
CA LYS A 201 1.20 -0.54 -6.84
C LYS A 201 2.03 0.47 -6.05
N ALA A 202 1.41 1.14 -5.09
CA ALA A 202 2.00 2.28 -4.40
C ALA A 202 3.23 1.88 -3.58
N CYS A 203 3.18 0.76 -2.85
CA CYS A 203 4.31 0.29 -2.05
C CYS A 203 5.50 -0.14 -2.92
N VAL A 204 5.25 -0.66 -4.13
CA VAL A 204 6.33 -1.00 -5.09
C VAL A 204 6.98 0.27 -5.64
N ILE A 205 6.17 1.25 -6.02
CA ILE A 205 6.65 2.53 -6.57
C ILE A 205 7.46 3.31 -5.53
N ALA A 206 6.97 3.35 -4.29
CA ALA A 206 7.57 4.07 -3.19
C ALA A 206 8.49 3.19 -2.31
N SER A 207 8.89 2.01 -2.79
CA SER A 207 9.72 1.08 -2.02
C SER A 207 10.98 1.74 -1.48
N GLY A 208 11.26 1.55 -0.19
CA GLY A 208 12.42 2.10 0.50
C GLY A 208 12.29 3.56 0.92
N LYS A 209 11.20 4.26 0.57
CA LYS A 209 11.02 5.67 0.97
C LYS A 209 10.57 5.75 2.43
N LYS A 210 11.19 6.67 3.16
CA LYS A 210 10.98 6.89 4.61
C LYS A 210 10.32 8.23 4.93
N SER A 211 9.91 8.99 3.92
CA SER A 211 9.30 10.30 4.13
C SER A 211 8.23 10.57 3.07
N LYS A 212 7.21 11.35 3.46
CA LYS A 212 6.11 11.77 2.59
C LYS A 212 6.65 12.40 1.31
N LEU A 213 7.58 13.35 1.43
CA LEU A 213 8.22 14.02 0.29
C LEU A 213 8.87 13.03 -0.69
N ALA A 214 9.64 12.06 -0.19
CA ALA A 214 10.34 11.12 -1.04
C ALA A 214 9.38 10.13 -1.73
N ALA A 215 8.33 9.69 -1.03
CA ALA A 215 7.27 8.84 -1.56
C ALA A 215 6.43 9.57 -2.61
N SER A 216 5.90 10.77 -2.30
CA SER A 216 5.14 11.62 -3.23
C SER A 216 5.96 11.94 -4.48
N THR A 217 7.27 12.20 -4.33
CA THR A 217 8.17 12.42 -5.47
C THR A 217 8.29 11.17 -6.35
N ALA A 218 8.47 9.99 -5.75
CA ALA A 218 8.59 8.74 -6.50
C ALA A 218 7.30 8.43 -7.28
N ILE A 219 6.15 8.58 -6.63
CA ILE A 219 4.83 8.33 -7.23
C ILE A 219 4.53 9.33 -8.33
N THR A 220 4.78 10.63 -8.12
CA THR A 220 4.60 11.66 -9.15
C THR A 220 5.41 11.34 -10.41
N LYS A 221 6.70 11.01 -10.25
CA LYS A 221 7.58 10.65 -11.37
C LYS A 221 7.14 9.38 -12.07
N HIS A 222 6.65 8.40 -11.32
CA HIS A 222 6.16 7.13 -11.88
C HIS A 222 4.92 7.35 -12.75
N ILE A 223 3.93 8.10 -12.24
CA ILE A 223 2.73 8.46 -13.00
C ILE A 223 3.12 9.16 -14.30
N TYR A 224 3.95 10.21 -14.20
CA TYR A 224 4.39 10.99 -15.36
C TYR A 224 5.19 10.18 -16.40
N SER A 225 6.05 9.26 -15.98
CA SER A 225 7.09 8.69 -16.89
C SER A 225 7.00 7.20 -17.15
N LYS A 226 6.29 6.43 -16.33
CA LYS A 226 6.40 4.95 -16.32
C LYS A 226 5.14 4.23 -16.76
N TYR A 227 3.97 4.83 -16.63
CA TYR A 227 2.73 4.23 -17.12
C TYR A 227 2.55 4.33 -18.65
N GLY A 228 3.32 5.20 -19.31
CA GLY A 228 3.22 5.41 -20.76
C GLY A 228 1.91 6.08 -21.15
N LEU A 229 1.44 7.02 -20.33
CA LEU A 229 0.23 7.80 -20.55
C LEU A 229 0.54 9.00 -21.45
N ALA A 230 -0.50 9.55 -22.09
CA ALA A 230 -0.39 10.77 -22.88
C ALA A 230 -1.54 11.73 -22.58
N TYR A 231 -1.23 13.03 -22.49
CA TYR A 231 -2.23 14.06 -22.24
C TYR A 231 -3.23 14.16 -23.40
N ASP A 232 -4.52 14.36 -23.11
CA ASP A 232 -5.54 14.63 -24.13
C ASP A 232 -5.41 16.04 -24.71
N ILE A 233 -4.94 16.12 -25.95
CA ILE A 233 -4.71 17.38 -26.69
C ILE A 233 -5.92 17.83 -27.51
N TRP A 234 -7.01 17.06 -27.48
CA TRP A 234 -8.22 17.39 -28.23
C TRP A 234 -9.18 18.18 -27.36
N TRP A 235 -9.56 17.61 -26.21
CA TRP A 235 -10.60 18.21 -25.37
C TRP A 235 -10.19 18.35 -23.91
N GLY A 236 -8.99 17.87 -23.55
CA GLY A 236 -8.59 17.75 -22.15
C GLY A 236 -9.55 16.84 -21.37
N ALA A 237 -10.13 15.83 -22.01
CA ALA A 237 -11.13 14.96 -21.42
C ALA A 237 -10.51 13.99 -20.40
N GLY A 238 -11.22 13.76 -19.30
CA GLY A 238 -10.81 12.82 -18.26
C GLY A 238 -11.35 11.44 -18.58
N HIS A 239 -10.51 10.42 -18.43
CA HIS A 239 -10.90 9.03 -18.70
C HIS A 239 -11.08 8.21 -17.42
N TYR A 240 -10.60 8.73 -16.28
CA TYR A 240 -10.65 8.09 -14.97
C TYR A 240 -11.23 9.02 -13.91
N SER A 241 -11.37 10.31 -14.17
CA SER A 241 -11.95 11.28 -13.25
C SER A 241 -12.96 12.19 -13.91
N SER A 242 -14.05 12.49 -13.21
CA SER A 242 -15.12 13.39 -13.66
C SER A 242 -14.93 14.85 -13.23
N GLY A 243 -13.69 15.36 -13.23
CA GLY A 243 -13.39 16.79 -13.06
C GLY A 243 -13.38 17.36 -11.63
N TYR A 244 -13.89 16.62 -10.63
CA TYR A 244 -14.06 17.12 -9.25
C TYR A 244 -13.73 16.06 -8.19
N GLY A 245 -12.64 15.32 -8.39
CA GLY A 245 -12.17 14.39 -7.37
C GLY A 245 -12.90 13.05 -7.28
N ASN A 246 -13.89 12.76 -8.13
CA ASN A 246 -14.39 11.38 -8.27
C ASN A 246 -13.46 10.61 -9.21
N PHE A 247 -12.81 9.56 -8.71
CA PHE A 247 -11.77 8.81 -9.41
C PHE A 247 -12.12 7.32 -9.53
N ASP A 248 -12.15 6.82 -10.75
CA ASP A 248 -12.30 5.41 -11.08
C ASP A 248 -10.96 4.69 -10.89
N LEU A 249 -10.61 4.49 -9.63
CA LEU A 249 -9.38 3.82 -9.23
C LEU A 249 -9.38 2.36 -9.71
N THR A 250 -10.55 1.71 -9.73
CA THR A 250 -10.70 0.36 -10.27
C THR A 250 -10.26 0.28 -11.73
N ALA A 251 -10.78 1.17 -12.60
CA ALA A 251 -10.38 1.21 -14.01
C ALA A 251 -8.89 1.56 -14.19
N TRP A 252 -8.35 2.44 -13.34
CA TRP A 252 -6.94 2.81 -13.36
C TRP A 252 -6.04 1.62 -13.00
N LEU A 253 -6.35 0.90 -11.92
CA LEU A 253 -5.57 -0.25 -11.43
C LEU A 253 -5.66 -1.47 -12.35
N ASN A 254 -6.79 -1.65 -13.06
CA ASN A 254 -6.99 -2.65 -14.10
C ASN A 254 -6.28 -2.31 -15.41
N ASN A 255 -5.00 -1.92 -15.31
CA ASN A 255 -4.11 -1.61 -16.42
C ASN A 255 -4.69 -0.59 -17.41
N PHE A 256 -5.30 0.47 -16.90
CA PHE A 256 -5.83 1.55 -17.72
C PHE A 256 -6.90 1.07 -18.72
N VAL A 257 -7.94 0.38 -18.24
CA VAL A 257 -8.97 -0.21 -19.11
C VAL A 257 -9.73 0.83 -19.95
N ASN A 258 -9.77 2.10 -19.52
CA ASN A 258 -10.38 3.20 -20.27
C ASN A 258 -9.39 3.85 -21.28
N GLY A 259 -8.20 3.28 -21.46
CA GLY A 259 -7.14 3.75 -22.35
C GLY A 259 -6.04 4.54 -21.66
N LYS A 260 -4.98 4.86 -22.41
CA LYS A 260 -3.79 5.57 -21.90
C LYS A 260 -3.80 7.09 -22.15
N ILE A 261 -4.93 7.61 -22.60
CA ILE A 261 -5.15 9.06 -22.70
C ILE A 261 -5.69 9.54 -21.37
N VAL A 262 -5.10 10.62 -20.85
CA VAL A 262 -5.42 11.18 -19.53
C VAL A 262 -5.43 12.70 -19.57
N ASN A 263 -5.99 13.33 -18.55
CA ASN A 263 -5.86 14.77 -18.34
C ASN A 263 -5.32 15.10 -16.94
N CYS A 264 -5.43 16.38 -16.55
CA CYS A 264 -4.96 16.87 -15.27
C CYS A 264 -5.72 16.26 -14.08
N TYR A 265 -7.03 16.03 -14.21
CA TYR A 265 -7.84 15.45 -13.14
C TYR A 265 -7.45 13.99 -12.89
N ASP A 266 -7.23 13.19 -13.94
CA ASP A 266 -6.79 11.80 -13.85
C ASP A 266 -5.42 11.70 -13.15
N CYS A 267 -4.47 12.53 -13.57
CA CYS A 267 -3.11 12.57 -13.01
C CYS A 267 -3.11 13.03 -11.54
N ALA A 268 -3.89 14.07 -11.21
CA ALA A 268 -3.99 14.56 -9.84
C ALA A 268 -4.68 13.54 -8.91
N ALA A 269 -5.76 12.91 -9.38
CA ALA A 269 -6.52 11.96 -8.58
C ALA A 269 -5.74 10.66 -8.35
N SER A 270 -5.07 10.14 -9.38
CA SER A 270 -4.19 8.98 -9.24
C SER A 270 -3.02 9.25 -8.28
N LEU A 271 -2.42 10.45 -8.33
CA LEU A 271 -1.36 10.84 -7.42
C LEU A 271 -1.85 10.95 -5.97
N ALA A 272 -3.01 11.57 -5.74
CA ALA A 272 -3.60 11.64 -4.41
C ALA A 272 -3.97 10.24 -3.89
N ALA A 273 -4.61 9.39 -4.70
CA ALA A 273 -5.02 8.04 -4.27
C ALA A 273 -3.81 7.15 -3.95
N LEU A 274 -2.85 7.06 -4.88
CA LEU A 274 -1.66 6.20 -4.71
C LEU A 274 -0.66 6.78 -3.70
N GLY A 275 -0.55 8.09 -3.57
CA GLY A 275 0.28 8.72 -2.54
C GLY A 275 -0.31 8.53 -1.15
N ASN A 276 -1.62 8.74 -1.01
CA ASN A 276 -2.24 8.72 0.31
C ASN A 276 -2.44 7.30 0.83
N VAL A 277 -2.53 6.29 -0.04
CA VAL A 277 -2.59 4.90 0.43
C VAL A 277 -1.31 4.49 1.18
N VAL A 278 -0.20 5.21 0.98
CA VAL A 278 1.07 5.02 1.70
C VAL A 278 1.38 6.12 2.73
N GLY A 279 0.42 7.01 3.04
CA GLY A 279 0.55 8.03 4.09
C GLY A 279 1.22 9.35 3.64
N CYS A 280 1.13 9.73 2.36
CA CYS A 280 1.78 10.95 1.86
C CYS A 280 1.09 12.28 2.18
N ASP A 281 -0.20 12.27 2.55
CA ASP A 281 -0.99 13.48 2.85
C ASP A 281 -1.02 14.54 1.72
N LEU A 282 -1.35 14.06 0.52
CA LEU A 282 -1.54 14.86 -0.68
C LEU A 282 -3.01 15.29 -0.81
N THR A 283 -3.26 16.59 -0.77
CA THR A 283 -4.58 17.16 -1.04
C THR A 283 -4.75 17.40 -2.54
N TYR A 284 -5.83 16.89 -3.12
CA TYR A 284 -6.24 17.19 -4.48
C TYR A 284 -6.61 18.67 -4.63
N GLN A 285 -6.10 19.34 -5.65
CA GLN A 285 -6.33 20.76 -5.91
C GLN A 285 -7.00 20.96 -7.26
N PHE A 286 -8.04 21.78 -7.27
CA PHE A 286 -8.60 22.34 -8.48
C PHE A 286 -8.22 23.81 -8.60
N HIS A 287 -7.62 24.21 -9.72
CA HIS A 287 -7.23 25.58 -10.00
C HIS A 287 -7.95 26.06 -11.27
N GLY A 288 -9.03 26.82 -11.09
CA GLY A 288 -9.79 27.40 -12.19
C GLY A 288 -10.26 28.83 -11.85
N PRO A 289 -10.17 29.80 -12.78
CA PRO A 289 -9.49 29.72 -14.09
C PRO A 289 -7.98 29.46 -13.95
N PHE A 290 -7.33 28.91 -14.99
CA PHE A 290 -5.86 28.68 -15.00
C PHE A 290 -5.13 29.60 -15.99
N GLY A 291 -5.41 29.47 -17.29
CA GLY A 291 -4.92 30.41 -18.31
C GLY A 291 -3.89 29.85 -19.30
N TYR A 292 -3.24 30.75 -20.01
CA TYR A 292 -2.22 30.44 -21.01
C TYR A 292 -0.94 29.93 -20.35
N LEU A 293 -0.22 29.06 -21.05
CA LEU A 293 0.92 28.35 -20.46
C LEU A 293 2.24 28.97 -20.90
N ASN A 294 3.22 29.11 -20.01
CA ASN A 294 4.61 29.07 -20.44
C ASN A 294 4.91 27.73 -21.14
N ILE A 295 6.08 27.59 -21.75
CA ILE A 295 6.45 26.29 -22.33
C ILE A 295 6.54 25.27 -21.18
N VAL A 296 5.76 24.21 -21.32
CA VAL A 296 5.73 23.04 -20.44
C VAL A 296 5.90 21.77 -21.27
N VAL A 297 6.05 20.63 -20.61
CA VAL A 297 6.07 19.32 -21.24
C VAL A 297 4.95 18.49 -20.61
N PRO A 298 3.76 18.42 -21.23
CA PRO A 298 2.68 17.56 -20.76
C PRO A 298 3.07 16.08 -20.85
N ILE A 299 2.50 15.27 -19.97
CA ILE A 299 2.72 13.83 -19.91
C ILE A 299 2.55 13.17 -21.28
N GLY A 300 3.55 12.38 -21.69
CA GLY A 300 3.57 11.69 -22.99
C GLY A 300 3.57 12.60 -24.22
N ARG A 301 3.82 13.90 -24.06
CA ARG A 301 3.89 14.90 -25.14
C ARG A 301 5.25 15.59 -25.16
N GLY A 302 5.45 16.39 -26.21
CA GLY A 302 6.61 17.27 -26.33
C GLY A 302 6.37 18.63 -25.68
N ARG A 303 7.32 19.55 -25.91
CA ARG A 303 7.21 20.96 -25.51
C ARG A 303 5.91 21.57 -26.04
N CYS A 304 5.19 22.27 -25.17
CA CYS A 304 3.86 22.75 -25.44
C CYS A 304 3.58 24.04 -24.65
N ASN A 305 3.01 25.05 -25.31
CA ASN A 305 2.39 26.21 -24.67
C ASN A 305 0.95 26.47 -25.18
N ASN A 306 0.44 25.52 -25.96
CA ASN A 306 -0.84 25.55 -26.65
C ASN A 306 -1.51 24.16 -26.50
N PRO A 307 -2.12 23.84 -25.35
CA PRO A 307 -2.42 22.46 -24.95
C PRO A 307 -3.46 21.74 -25.82
N PHE A 308 -4.35 22.46 -26.50
CA PHE A 308 -5.42 21.90 -27.33
C PHE A 308 -5.15 22.05 -28.83
N TYR A 309 -3.88 21.94 -29.20
CA TYR A 309 -3.42 22.04 -30.58
C TYR A 309 -4.02 20.96 -31.51
N GLY A 310 -4.41 19.81 -30.96
CA GLY A 310 -5.11 18.77 -31.72
C GLY A 310 -6.47 19.26 -32.23
N SER A 311 -7.31 19.76 -31.33
CA SER A 311 -8.66 20.24 -31.69
C SER A 311 -8.64 21.49 -32.56
N SER A 312 -7.71 22.41 -32.29
CA SER A 312 -7.58 23.65 -33.08
C SER A 312 -6.83 23.46 -34.42
N GLY A 313 -6.21 22.31 -34.67
CA GLY A 313 -5.38 22.09 -35.87
C GLY A 313 -4.12 22.97 -35.91
N THR A 314 -3.62 23.40 -34.75
CA THR A 314 -2.48 24.33 -34.62
C THR A 314 -1.21 23.58 -34.17
N LYS A 315 -0.11 24.31 -33.95
CA LYS A 315 1.16 23.74 -33.47
C LYS A 315 1.19 23.69 -31.93
N PRO A 316 1.86 22.71 -31.30
CA PRO A 316 1.97 22.64 -29.83
C PRO A 316 2.72 23.83 -29.23
N ILE A 317 3.57 24.50 -30.01
CA ILE A 317 4.25 25.74 -29.62
C ILE A 317 3.76 26.86 -30.55
N MET A 318 3.19 27.90 -29.96
CA MET A 318 2.70 29.09 -30.63
C MET A 318 3.41 30.33 -30.12
N GLY A 319 3.42 31.37 -30.95
CA GLY A 319 3.82 32.71 -30.54
C GLY A 319 2.96 33.17 -29.36
N LYS A 320 3.55 33.96 -28.47
CA LYS A 320 2.91 34.38 -27.23
C LYS A 320 1.59 35.13 -27.47
N ASP A 321 1.60 36.03 -28.45
CA ASP A 321 0.48 36.87 -28.86
C ASP A 321 -0.30 36.28 -30.05
N ASP A 322 -0.11 34.99 -30.36
CA ASP A 322 -0.83 34.34 -31.46
C ASP A 322 -2.29 34.12 -31.09
N ALA A 323 -3.20 34.66 -31.91
CA ALA A 323 -4.65 34.58 -31.70
C ALA A 323 -5.20 33.14 -31.74
N SER A 324 -4.45 32.19 -32.28
CA SER A 324 -4.82 30.77 -32.39
C SER A 324 -4.36 29.94 -31.19
N ARG A 325 -3.68 30.56 -30.22
CA ARG A 325 -3.23 29.89 -29.00
C ARG A 325 -4.43 29.50 -28.15
N THR A 326 -4.39 28.29 -27.61
CA THR A 326 -5.36 27.76 -26.64
C THR A 326 -4.80 27.84 -25.22
N TYR A 327 -5.67 27.73 -24.24
CA TYR A 327 -5.34 27.84 -22.82
C TYR A 327 -6.04 26.76 -22.00
N PHE A 328 -5.56 26.51 -20.79
CA PHE A 328 -6.29 25.67 -19.85
C PHE A 328 -7.36 26.48 -19.14
N GLY A 329 -8.63 26.07 -19.30
CA GLY A 329 -9.74 26.66 -18.53
C GLY A 329 -9.59 26.40 -17.02
N ASN A 330 -8.95 25.29 -16.65
CA ASN A 330 -8.57 24.97 -15.28
C ASN A 330 -7.43 23.95 -15.30
N HIS A 331 -6.82 23.68 -14.15
CA HIS A 331 -5.81 22.64 -13.99
C HIS A 331 -5.93 21.97 -12.63
N ALA A 332 -5.69 20.66 -12.59
CA ALA A 332 -5.70 19.87 -11.36
C ALA A 332 -4.31 19.30 -11.06
N TYR A 333 -3.94 19.31 -9.79
CA TYR A 333 -2.68 18.79 -9.27
C TYR A 333 -2.84 18.45 -7.78
N THR A 334 -1.77 18.04 -7.11
CA THR A 334 -1.82 17.77 -5.66
C THR A 334 -0.91 18.72 -4.88
N LYS A 335 -1.22 18.90 -3.60
CA LYS A 335 -0.38 19.63 -2.66
C LYS A 335 -0.11 18.81 -1.42
N MET A 336 1.11 18.89 -0.93
CA MET A 336 1.46 18.52 0.44
C MET A 336 1.82 19.83 1.13
N ASP A 337 1.06 20.20 2.17
CA ASP A 337 1.11 21.54 2.76
C ASP A 337 0.94 22.66 1.70
N ARG A 338 1.96 23.50 1.53
CA ARG A 338 2.00 24.61 0.57
C ARG A 338 2.76 24.27 -0.72
N LYS A 339 3.14 23.00 -0.90
CA LYS A 339 4.03 22.54 -1.96
C LYS A 339 3.27 21.74 -3.01
N VAL A 340 3.37 22.15 -4.27
CA VAL A 340 2.74 21.52 -5.43
C VAL A 340 3.52 20.28 -5.88
N PHE A 341 2.77 19.24 -6.24
CA PHE A 341 3.21 18.04 -6.93
C PHE A 341 2.30 17.83 -8.14
N ASP A 342 2.86 18.03 -9.32
CA ASP A 342 2.15 17.91 -10.59
C ASP A 342 2.67 16.71 -11.39
N ALA A 343 1.82 15.71 -11.59
CA ALA A 343 2.09 14.53 -12.40
C ALA A 343 1.66 14.70 -13.87
N THR A 344 1.04 15.83 -14.21
CA THR A 344 0.49 16.10 -15.54
C THR A 344 1.53 16.70 -16.48
N MET A 345 2.45 17.51 -15.95
CA MET A 345 3.44 18.20 -16.77
C MET A 345 4.76 18.45 -16.04
N GLN A 346 5.82 18.67 -16.82
CA GLN A 346 7.08 19.27 -16.37
C GLN A 346 7.16 20.72 -16.84
N GLY A 347 7.91 21.55 -16.12
CA GLY A 347 8.23 22.90 -16.59
C GLY A 347 9.42 22.89 -17.55
N ASP A 348 9.54 23.95 -18.36
CA ASP A 348 10.65 24.15 -19.28
C ASP A 348 11.20 25.58 -19.08
N TYR A 349 12.53 25.73 -19.01
CA TYR A 349 13.18 27.05 -18.81
C TYR A 349 13.25 27.90 -20.08
N SER A 350 12.86 27.36 -21.23
CA SER A 350 12.94 28.06 -22.50
C SER A 350 12.00 29.27 -22.54
N ARG A 351 12.57 30.41 -22.94
CA ARG A 351 11.80 31.57 -23.39
C ARG A 351 11.52 31.40 -24.88
N ILE A 352 10.36 31.87 -25.33
CA ILE A 352 9.91 31.82 -26.75
C ILE A 352 10.93 32.47 -27.72
N HIS A 353 11.92 33.23 -27.21
CA HIS A 353 12.91 33.98 -28.00
C HIS A 353 14.39 33.60 -27.83
N HIS A 354 14.74 32.45 -27.23
CA HIS A 354 16.15 32.00 -27.22
C HIS A 354 16.40 30.87 -28.24
N PRO A 355 17.33 31.06 -29.21
CA PRO A 355 17.61 30.10 -30.29
C PRO A 355 18.51 28.92 -29.87
N GLU A 356 18.84 28.77 -28.59
CA GLU A 356 19.72 27.70 -28.09
C GLU A 356 18.93 26.49 -27.57
N PRO A 357 19.29 25.24 -27.94
CA PRO A 357 18.51 24.03 -27.65
C PRO A 357 18.73 23.46 -26.22
N LEU A 358 19.18 24.26 -25.26
CA LEU A 358 19.67 23.78 -23.96
C LEU A 358 18.63 23.80 -22.83
N SER A 359 17.33 23.79 -23.11
CA SER A 359 16.35 23.70 -22.02
C SER A 359 16.07 22.25 -21.63
N VAL A 360 16.50 21.88 -20.43
CA VAL A 360 16.20 20.59 -19.82
C VAL A 360 14.87 20.71 -19.05
N PRO A 361 13.86 19.87 -19.32
CA PRO A 361 12.64 19.84 -18.53
C PRO A 361 12.92 19.66 -17.05
N PHE A 362 12.19 20.36 -16.20
CA PHE A 362 12.35 20.27 -14.75
C PHE A 362 11.06 19.85 -14.05
N TRP A 363 11.22 19.19 -12.90
CA TRP A 363 10.11 18.70 -12.12
C TRP A 363 9.35 19.81 -11.41
N LEU A 364 8.02 19.80 -11.58
CA LEU A 364 7.04 20.58 -10.81
C LEU A 364 6.66 19.84 -9.52
N ILE A 365 7.68 19.45 -8.77
CA ILE A 365 7.60 18.68 -7.52
C ILE A 365 8.17 19.52 -6.39
N ASN A 366 7.47 19.56 -5.25
CA ASN A 366 7.87 20.31 -4.07
C ASN A 366 8.07 21.81 -4.34
N ARG A 367 7.17 22.42 -5.12
CA ARG A 367 7.23 23.84 -5.49
C ARG A 367 6.25 24.66 -4.68
N MET A 368 6.66 25.85 -4.20
CA MET A 368 5.66 26.76 -3.63
C MET A 368 4.65 27.15 -4.71
N GLN A 369 3.39 27.37 -4.34
CA GLN A 369 2.31 27.72 -5.27
C GLN A 369 2.70 28.86 -6.23
N ASN A 370 3.21 29.97 -5.69
CA ASN A 370 3.65 31.12 -6.49
C ASN A 370 4.86 30.82 -7.40
N GLU A 371 5.73 29.91 -7.00
CA GLU A 371 6.84 29.45 -7.85
C GLU A 371 6.32 28.58 -8.99
N TYR A 372 5.36 27.70 -8.71
CA TYR A 372 4.71 26.86 -9.69
C TYR A 372 3.97 27.71 -10.74
N GLU A 373 3.12 28.65 -10.31
CA GLU A 373 2.35 29.53 -11.20
C GLU A 373 3.25 30.34 -12.12
N ARG A 374 4.29 31.01 -11.58
CA ARG A 374 5.25 31.77 -12.40
C ARG A 374 5.98 30.94 -13.45
N LYS A 375 6.10 29.63 -13.20
CA LYS A 375 6.78 28.70 -14.12
C LYS A 375 5.86 28.12 -15.16
N VAL A 376 4.56 28.02 -14.88
CA VAL A 376 3.60 27.32 -15.72
C VAL A 376 2.66 28.27 -16.45
N ILE A 377 2.28 29.39 -15.83
CA ILE A 377 1.29 30.33 -16.36
C ILE A 377 2.01 31.51 -17.02
N ASP A 378 1.58 31.85 -18.24
CA ASP A 378 1.97 33.06 -18.94
C ASP A 378 1.09 34.22 -18.45
N ILE A 379 1.72 35.24 -17.88
CA ILE A 379 1.07 36.40 -17.24
C ILE A 379 1.43 37.72 -17.94
N SER A 380 1.73 37.66 -19.24
CA SER A 380 2.30 38.80 -19.95
C SER A 380 1.65 39.19 -21.30
N THR A 381 0.43 38.75 -21.59
CA THR A 381 -0.46 39.07 -22.73
C THR A 381 -1.76 39.80 -22.31
N PRO A 382 -2.24 40.83 -23.04
CA PRO A 382 -3.46 41.58 -22.67
C PRO A 382 -4.79 40.80 -22.65
N ALA A 383 -4.85 39.59 -23.21
CA ALA A 383 -6.02 38.70 -23.10
C ALA A 383 -6.22 38.14 -21.68
N GLU A 384 -5.29 38.43 -20.76
CA GLU A 384 -5.15 37.81 -19.44
C GLU A 384 -6.01 38.37 -18.31
N LYS A 385 -6.88 39.36 -18.55
CA LYS A 385 -7.83 39.80 -17.51
C LYS A 385 -8.91 38.77 -17.16
N ALA A 386 -9.01 37.65 -17.90
CA ALA A 386 -9.86 36.52 -17.54
C ALA A 386 -9.16 35.48 -16.64
N ALA A 387 -7.84 35.60 -16.41
CA ALA A 387 -7.03 34.73 -15.56
C ALA A 387 -6.71 35.35 -14.17
N ASP A 388 -7.08 36.61 -13.95
CA ASP A 388 -6.98 37.25 -12.64
C ASP A 388 -7.89 36.50 -11.64
N GLN A 389 -7.28 35.83 -10.65
CA GLN A 389 -7.88 35.30 -9.39
C GLN A 389 -8.33 33.83 -9.32
N GLY A 390 -7.89 32.94 -10.22
CA GLY A 390 -7.99 31.49 -9.94
C GLY A 390 -7.23 31.16 -8.65
N THR A 391 -7.95 30.76 -7.60
CA THR A 391 -7.31 30.32 -6.35
C THR A 391 -7.43 28.81 -6.25
N PRO A 392 -6.32 28.06 -6.10
CA PRO A 392 -6.37 26.62 -5.92
C PRO A 392 -7.27 26.26 -4.73
N GLN A 393 -8.32 25.49 -5.01
CA GLN A 393 -9.25 25.01 -3.99
C GLN A 393 -8.99 23.53 -3.73
N PRO A 394 -8.83 23.12 -2.46
CA PRO A 394 -8.84 21.71 -2.13
C PRO A 394 -10.20 21.12 -2.53
N GLN A 395 -10.19 19.92 -3.12
CA GLN A 395 -11.41 19.17 -3.39
C GLN A 395 -11.42 17.89 -2.57
N ASN A 396 -12.61 17.52 -2.10
CA ASN A 396 -12.81 16.19 -1.54
C ASN A 396 -12.71 15.17 -2.66
N MET A 397 -11.85 14.18 -2.47
CA MET A 397 -11.67 13.11 -3.43
C MET A 397 -12.42 11.86 -2.97
N THR A 398 -13.08 11.20 -3.91
CA THR A 398 -13.70 9.89 -3.74
C THR A 398 -13.11 8.92 -4.75
N ILE A 399 -13.05 7.64 -4.38
CA ILE A 399 -12.57 6.56 -5.23
C ILE A 399 -13.71 5.58 -5.48
N ARG A 400 -13.72 4.94 -6.65
CA ARG A 400 -14.73 3.96 -7.03
C ARG A 400 -14.21 2.84 -7.92
#